data_AF-A0A2T4Y796-F1
#
_entry.id   AF-A0A2T4Y796-F1
#
_cell.length_a   1.000
_cell.length_b   1.000
_cell.length_c   1.000
_cell.angle_alpha   90.00
_cell.angle_beta   90.00
_cell.angle_gamma   90.00
#
_symmetry.space_group_name_H-M   'P 1'
#
loop_
_entity.id
_entity.type
_entity.pdbx_description
1 polymer ?
#
loop_
_entity_poly.entity_id
_entity_poly.type
_entity_poly.pdbx_seq_one_letter_code
_entity_poly.pdbx_strand_id
1 'polypeptide(L)'
;MGILVRDTQIDRDVRELAEQDGLTLQGAIGLAVRLELERRAERRKLVFEAAEKARARLAKFDLRDDGLSHKEFFDREYGDS
;
A
#
# COMPACT_ATOMS: atom_id res chain seq x y z
N MET A 1 18.48 -26.73 3.86
CA MET A 1 18.31 -25.53 3.01
C MET A 1 18.15 -24.33 3.91
N GLY A 2 19.04 -23.34 3.82
CA GLY A 2 19.06 -22.18 4.72
C GLY A 2 19.18 -20.88 3.93
N ILE A 3 18.68 -19.79 4.53
CA ILE A 3 18.87 -18.43 4.02
C ILE A 3 20.29 -18.01 4.40
N LEU A 4 21.05 -17.52 3.42
CA LEU A 4 22.42 -17.07 3.62
C LEU A 4 22.45 -15.54 3.56
N VAL A 5 22.65 -14.90 4.71
CA VAL A 5 22.81 -13.45 4.82
C VAL A 5 24.29 -13.14 4.57
N ARG A 6 24.58 -12.49 3.45
CA ARG A 6 25.97 -12.16 3.05
C ARG A 6 26.46 -10.85 3.65
N ASP A 7 25.53 -10.00 4.05
CA ASP A 7 25.84 -8.71 4.64
C ASP A 7 26.11 -8.88 6.13
N THR A 8 27.30 -8.46 6.57
CA THR A 8 27.75 -8.61 7.96
C THR A 8 26.99 -7.72 8.92
N GLN A 9 26.46 -6.59 8.47
CA GLN A 9 25.64 -5.72 9.30
C GLN A 9 24.27 -6.36 9.52
N ILE A 10 23.63 -6.84 8.45
CA ILE A 10 22.33 -7.53 8.57
C ILE A 10 22.46 -8.77 9.45
N ASP A 11 23.54 -9.54 9.36
CA ASP A 11 23.77 -10.70 10.24
C ASP A 11 23.84 -10.28 11.72
N ARG A 12 24.51 -9.17 12.05
CA ARG A 12 24.57 -8.64 13.42
C ARG A 12 23.20 -8.20 13.91
N ASP A 13 22.48 -7.42 13.13
CA ASP A 13 21.17 -6.87 13.50
C ASP A 13 20.16 -8.02 13.75
N VAL A 14 20.19 -9.05 12.91
CA VAL A 14 19.32 -10.22 13.07
C VAL A 14 19.70 -11.05 14.29
N ARG A 15 21.01 -11.16 14.60
CA ARG A 15 21.47 -11.84 15.83
C ARG A 15 21.00 -11.10 17.08
N GLU A 16 21.16 -9.78 17.10
CA GLU A 16 20.70 -8.95 18.21
C GLU A 16 19.20 -9.10 18.43
N LEU A 17 18.41 -9.04 17.35
CA LEU A 17 16.97 -9.28 17.39
C LEU A 17 16.63 -10.68 17.93
N ALA A 18 17.36 -11.70 17.47
CA ALA A 18 17.17 -13.08 17.91
C ALA A 18 17.47 -13.24 19.40
N GLU A 19 18.52 -12.61 19.92
CA GLU A 19 18.87 -12.63 21.34
C GLU A 19 17.82 -11.94 22.20
N GLN A 20 17.31 -10.78 21.77
CA GLN A 20 16.27 -10.04 22.48
C GLN A 20 14.96 -10.84 22.60
N ASP A 21 14.58 -11.55 21.53
CA ASP A 21 13.33 -12.29 21.47
C ASP A 21 13.46 -13.78 21.88
N GLY A 22 14.67 -14.24 22.24
CA GLY A 22 14.92 -15.66 22.57
C GLY A 22 14.71 -16.61 21.39
N LEU A 23 14.93 -16.13 20.17
CA LEU A 23 14.71 -16.87 18.93
C LEU A 23 16.02 -17.43 18.36
N THR A 24 15.90 -18.41 17.47
CA THR A 24 17.03 -18.76 16.59
C THR A 24 17.20 -17.69 15.52
N LEU A 25 18.40 -17.58 14.92
CA LEU A 25 18.64 -16.65 13.80
C LEU A 25 17.62 -16.83 12.66
N GLN A 26 17.34 -18.09 12.29
CA GLN A 26 16.32 -18.40 11.28
C GLN A 26 14.91 -18.04 11.75
N GLY A 27 14.61 -18.20 13.05
CA GLY A 27 13.36 -17.81 13.67
C GLY A 27 13.13 -16.30 13.61
N ALA A 28 14.15 -15.50 13.95
CA ALA A 28 14.09 -14.04 13.88
C ALA A 28 13.88 -13.54 12.44
N ILE A 29 14.61 -14.11 11.46
CA ILE A 29 14.39 -13.82 10.03
C ILE A 29 12.95 -14.16 9.63
N GLY A 30 12.48 -15.36 10.00
CA GLY A 30 11.13 -15.82 9.67
C GLY A 30 10.03 -14.94 10.28
N LEU A 31 10.24 -14.45 11.51
CA LEU A 31 9.33 -13.54 12.18
C LEU A 31 9.31 -12.17 11.48
N ALA A 32 10.47 -11.57 11.22
CA ALA A 32 10.59 -10.28 10.56
C ALA A 32 9.92 -10.27 9.17
N VAL A 33 10.14 -11.33 8.37
CA VAL A 33 9.52 -11.50 7.05
C VAL A 33 8.00 -11.60 7.18
N ARG A 34 7.49 -12.39 8.13
CA ARG A 34 6.05 -12.55 8.34
C ARG A 34 5.36 -11.24 8.69
N LEU A 35 5.93 -10.48 9.63
CA LEU A 35 5.40 -9.19 10.05
C LEU A 35 5.36 -8.17 8.90
N GLU A 36 6.37 -8.14 8.03
CA GLU A 36 6.36 -7.26 6.86
C GLU A 36 5.31 -7.70 5.82
N LEU A 37 5.14 -9.02 5.61
CA LEU A 37 4.09 -9.53 4.72
C LEU A 37 2.69 -9.18 5.22
N GLU A 38 2.43 -9.33 6.52
CA GLU A 38 1.19 -8.94 7.18
C GLU A 38 0.94 -7.43 7.03
N ARG A 39 1.93 -6.59 7.36
CA ARG A 39 1.86 -5.14 7.19
C ARG A 39 1.58 -4.72 5.74
N ARG A 40 2.15 -5.42 4.76
CA ARG A 40 1.85 -5.16 3.33
C ARG A 40 0.44 -5.59 2.96
N ALA A 41 -0.05 -6.71 3.50
CA ALA A 41 -1.42 -7.16 3.27
C ALA A 41 -2.44 -6.19 3.87
N GLU A 42 -2.20 -5.68 5.07
CA GLU A 42 -3.03 -4.65 5.71
C GLU A 42 -3.06 -3.36 4.91
N ARG A 43 -1.90 -2.86 4.47
CA ARG A 43 -1.83 -1.69 3.60
C ARG A 43 -2.65 -1.86 2.32
N ARG A 44 -2.60 -3.03 1.69
CA ARG A 44 -3.44 -3.32 0.50
C ARG A 44 -4.93 -3.26 0.82
N LYS A 45 -5.37 -3.81 1.95
CA LYS A 45 -6.77 -3.74 2.39
C LYS A 45 -7.22 -2.29 2.60
N LEU A 46 -6.42 -1.48 3.30
CA LEU A 46 -6.74 -0.08 3.55
C LEU A 46 -6.89 0.73 2.25
N VAL A 47 -5.99 0.54 1.29
CA VAL A 47 -6.07 1.19 -0.02
C VAL A 47 -7.32 0.74 -0.79
N PHE A 48 -7.60 -0.57 -0.79
CA PHE A 48 -8.78 -1.09 -1.48
C PHE A 48 -10.08 -0.60 -0.85
N GLU A 49 -10.18 -0.60 0.48
CA GLU A 49 -11.34 -0.06 1.20
C GLU A 49 -11.51 1.44 0.96
N ALA A 50 -10.42 2.20 0.91
CA ALA A 50 -10.47 3.62 0.58
C ALA A 50 -10.97 3.85 -0.85
N ALA A 51 -10.50 3.06 -1.82
CA ALA A 51 -10.93 3.11 -3.20
C ALA A 51 -12.41 2.73 -3.36
N GLU A 52 -12.88 1.68 -2.67
CA GLU A 52 -14.27 1.26 -2.69
C GLU A 52 -15.19 2.28 -2.01
N LYS A 53 -14.77 2.89 -0.88
CA LYS A 53 -15.51 4.02 -0.27
C LYS A 53 -15.57 5.22 -1.20
N ALA A 54 -14.51 5.52 -1.94
CA ALA A 54 -14.49 6.60 -2.93
C ALA A 54 -15.45 6.29 -4.10
N ARG A 55 -15.42 5.07 -4.65
CA ARG A 55 -16.35 4.62 -5.69
C ARG A 55 -17.80 4.67 -5.22
N ALA A 56 -18.10 4.18 -4.03
CA ALA A 56 -19.46 4.21 -3.47
C ALA A 56 -19.96 5.64 -3.20
N ARG A 57 -19.07 6.59 -2.88
CA ARG A 57 -19.42 8.02 -2.82
C ARG A 57 -19.67 8.59 -4.20
N LEU A 58 -18.78 8.32 -5.17
CA LEU A 58 -18.91 8.81 -6.54
C LEU A 58 -20.17 8.28 -7.23
N ALA A 59 -20.56 7.03 -6.97
CA ALA A 59 -21.79 6.42 -7.49
C ALA A 59 -23.09 7.11 -7.02
N LYS A 60 -23.03 7.92 -5.95
CA LYS A 60 -24.19 8.73 -5.50
C LYS A 60 -24.34 10.03 -6.31
N PHE A 61 -23.33 10.42 -7.06
CA PHE A 61 -23.39 11.55 -7.96
C PHE A 61 -23.71 11.03 -9.36
N ASP A 62 -24.66 11.66 -10.04
CA ASP A 62 -24.96 11.38 -11.45
C ASP A 62 -23.84 11.98 -12.31
N LEU A 63 -22.67 11.34 -12.26
CA LEU A 63 -21.50 11.67 -13.06
C LEU A 63 -21.76 11.15 -14.48
N ARG A 64 -22.66 11.85 -15.19
CA ARG A 64 -22.77 11.72 -16.63
C ARG A 64 -21.54 12.37 -17.25
N ASP A 65 -20.74 11.57 -17.93
CA ASP A 65 -19.79 12.08 -18.90
C ASP A 65 -20.63 12.71 -20.02
N ASP A 66 -20.65 14.04 -20.05
CA ASP A 66 -21.38 14.82 -21.06
C ASP A 66 -20.65 14.82 -22.41
N GLY A 67 -19.51 14.11 -22.50
CA GLY A 67 -18.70 13.98 -23.71
C GLY A 67 -17.98 15.27 -24.10
N LEU A 68 -18.02 16.29 -23.24
CA LEU A 68 -17.37 17.58 -23.48
C LEU A 68 -15.98 17.56 -22.86
N SER A 69 -14.99 17.99 -23.64
CA SER A 69 -13.70 18.36 -23.06
C SER A 69 -13.88 19.54 -22.10
N HIS A 70 -12.96 19.66 -21.13
CA HIS A 70 -12.98 20.77 -20.16
C HIS A 70 -13.15 22.13 -20.83
N LYS A 71 -12.55 22.35 -22.01
CA LYS A 71 -12.71 23.59 -22.77
C LYS A 71 -14.14 23.79 -23.30
N GLU A 72 -14.73 22.75 -23.88
CA GLU A 72 -16.07 22.81 -24.46
C GLU A 72 -17.17 23.01 -23.39
N PHE A 73 -16.97 22.51 -22.17
CA PHE A 73 -17.85 22.78 -21.04
C PHE A 73 -17.86 24.28 -20.67
N PHE A 74 -16.68 24.90 -20.53
CA PHE A 74 -16.58 26.31 -20.13
C PHE A 74 -17.02 27.26 -21.24
N ASP A 75 -16.75 26.94 -22.51
CA ASP A 75 -17.24 27.71 -23.65
C ASP A 75 -18.78 27.67 -23.73
N ARG A 76 -19.43 26.55 -23.35
CA ARG A 76 -20.91 26.46 -23.29
C ARG A 76 -21.53 27.23 -22.12
N GLU A 77 -20.96 27.12 -20.93
CA GLU A 77 -21.55 27.69 -19.70
C GLU A 77 -21.22 29.17 -19.48
N TYR A 78 -20.08 29.64 -20.01
CA TYR A 78 -19.55 30.99 -19.75
C TYR A 78 -19.05 31.72 -20.99
N GLY A 79 -19.15 31.13 -22.18
CA GLY A 79 -18.59 31.68 -23.42
C GLY A 79 -19.42 32.75 -24.11
N ASP A 80 -20.52 33.22 -23.52
CA ASP A 80 -21.25 34.40 -24.02
C ASP A 80 -20.81 35.64 -23.24
N SER A 81 -19.81 36.33 -23.78
CA SER A 81 -19.41 37.71 -23.45
C SER A 81 -19.70 38.62 -24.63
#